data_AF-A6WWS3-F1
#
_entry.id   AF-A6WWS3-F1
#
_cell.length_a   1.000
_cell.length_b   1.000
_cell.length_c   1.000
_cell.angle_alpha   90.00
_cell.angle_beta   90.00
_cell.angle_gamma   90.00
#
_symmetry.space_group_name_H-M   'P 1'
#
loop_
_entity.id
_entity.type
_entity.pdbx_description
1 polymer ?
#
loop_
_entity_poly.entity_id
_entity_poly.type
_entity_poly.pdbx_seq_one_letter_code
_entity_poly.pdbx_strand_id
1 'polypeptide(L)' 'MKLWIWSDVHNELQDVAYPTREEAPDCDVIMIAGDLNAAPDLHITLEFLIRRYEKPIIYVPGNHEFYQNKWIMNDRD' A
#
# COMPACT_ATOMS: atom_id res chain seq x y z
N MET A 1 -10.13 11.38 -16.40
CA MET A 1 -9.23 10.56 -15.58
C MET A 1 -9.59 10.78 -14.12
N LYS A 2 -9.98 9.72 -13.41
CA LYS A 2 -10.37 9.73 -11.99
C LYS A 2 -9.36 8.91 -11.19
N LEU A 3 -8.86 9.47 -10.10
CA LEU A 3 -7.89 8.83 -9.21
C LEU A 3 -8.59 8.44 -7.90
N TRP A 4 -8.30 7.24 -7.41
CA TRP A 4 -8.63 6.84 -6.05
C TRP A 4 -7.37 6.93 -5.19
N ILE A 5 -7.32 7.93 -4.30
CA ILE A 5 -6.08 8.35 -3.63
C ILE A 5 -6.08 7.89 -2.18
N TRP A 6 -5.04 7.16 -1.77
CA TRP A 6 -4.80 6.68 -0.42
C TRP A 6 -3.43 7.16 0.08
N SER A 7 -3.29 7.31 1.40
CA SER A 7 -2.05 7.68 2.09
C SER A 7 -2.13 7.21 3.54
N ASP A 8 -1.00 6.92 4.17
CA ASP A 8 -0.90 6.68 5.63
C ASP A 8 -1.87 5.58 6.11
N VAL A 9 -1.97 4.50 5.34
CA VAL A 9 -2.89 3.39 5.62
C VAL A 9 -2.37 2.53 6.78
N HIS A 10 -1.05 2.37 6.90
CA HIS A 10 -0.38 1.65 7.97
C HIS A 10 -0.94 0.25 8.26
N ASN A 11 -0.93 -0.65 7.27
CA ASN A 11 -1.39 -2.05 7.49
C ASN A 11 -0.59 -2.79 8.57
N GLU A 12 0.63 -2.35 8.86
CA GLU A 12 1.48 -2.91 9.92
C GLU A 12 0.98 -2.56 11.33
N LEU A 13 0.12 -1.55 11.46
CA LEU A 13 -0.38 -1.05 12.74
C LEU A 13 -1.83 -1.45 13.01
N GLN A 14 -2.58 -1.86 11.99
CA GLN A 14 -4.01 -2.14 12.09
C GLN A 14 -4.51 -3.09 11.01
N ASP A 15 -5.60 -3.80 11.33
CA ASP A 15 -6.37 -4.52 10.33
C ASP A 15 -7.18 -3.54 9.47
N VAL A 16 -6.85 -3.47 8.18
CA VAL A 16 -7.52 -2.58 7.23
C VAL A 16 -8.61 -3.32 6.48
N ALA A 17 -9.86 -2.87 6.65
CA ALA A 17 -10.99 -3.37 5.89
C ALA A 17 -11.05 -2.69 4.50
N TYR A 18 -10.33 -3.24 3.54
CA TYR A 18 -10.36 -2.75 2.16
C TYR A 18 -11.74 -2.94 1.50
N PRO A 19 -12.31 -1.91 0.85
CA PRO A 19 -13.57 -2.03 0.13
C PRO A 19 -13.56 -3.21 -0.83
N THR A 20 -14.70 -3.85 -0.99
CA THR A 20 -14.93 -4.85 -2.04
C THR A 20 -14.72 -4.27 -3.42
N ARG A 21 -14.56 -5.15 -4.42
CA ARG A 21 -14.40 -4.71 -5.80
C ARG A 21 -15.66 -3.98 -6.26
N GLU A 22 -16.81 -4.43 -5.78
CA GLU A 22 -18.13 -3.87 -6.02
C GLU A 22 -18.33 -2.52 -5.33
N GLU A 23 -17.69 -2.30 -4.18
CA GLU A 23 -17.68 -1.04 -3.43
C GLU A 23 -16.62 -0.05 -3.92
N ALA A 24 -15.69 -0.48 -4.78
CA ALA A 24 -14.65 0.40 -5.31
C ALA A 24 -15.28 1.54 -6.15
N PRO A 25 -14.80 2.78 -6.01
CA PRO A 25 -15.29 3.88 -6.82
C PRO A 25 -14.95 3.67 -8.30
N ASP A 26 -15.77 4.24 -9.17
CA ASP A 26 -15.46 4.35 -10.60
C ASP A 26 -14.21 5.22 -10.79
N CYS A 27 -13.05 4.58 -10.91
CA CYS A 27 -11.74 5.19 -11.08
C CYS A 27 -10.93 4.51 -12.17
N ASP A 28 -9.98 5.26 -12.74
CA ASP A 28 -9.07 4.78 -13.77
C ASP A 28 -7.79 4.20 -13.16
N VAL A 29 -7.32 4.78 -12.05
CA VAL A 29 -6.03 4.47 -11.40
C VAL A 29 -6.17 4.63 -9.88
N ILE A 30 -5.50 3.75 -9.14
CA ILE A 30 -5.31 3.89 -7.68
C ILE A 30 -3.95 4.55 -7.44
N MET A 31 -3.92 5.58 -6.61
CA MET A 31 -2.70 6.26 -6.19
C MET A 31 -2.49 6.03 -4.70
N ILE A 32 -1.32 5.50 -4.33
CA ILE A 32 -0.94 5.25 -2.94
C ILE A 32 0.29 6.11 -2.65
N ALA A 33 0.11 7.12 -1.79
CA ALA A 33 1.06 8.20 -1.55
C ALA A 33 1.89 8.00 -0.26
N GLY A 34 2.35 6.77 -0.04
CA GLY A 34 3.24 6.42 1.08
C GLY A 34 2.54 5.73 2.25
N ASP A 35 3.37 5.15 3.12
CA ASP A 35 3.00 4.54 4.39
C ASP A 35 1.81 3.57 4.27
N LEU A 36 1.90 2.72 3.25
CA LEU A 36 0.94 1.64 3.03
C LEU A 36 1.21 0.52 4.04
N ASN A 37 2.45 0.08 4.18
CA ASN A 37 2.82 -1.02 5.06
C ASN A 37 4.29 -0.90 5.53
N ALA A 38 4.75 -1.78 6.39
CA ALA A 38 6.18 -2.01 6.58
C ALA A 38 6.81 -2.66 5.33
N ALA A 39 8.07 -2.32 5.05
CA ALA A 39 8.79 -2.78 3.86
C ALA A 39 8.76 -4.30 3.59
N PRO A 40 8.91 -5.18 4.61
CA PRO A 40 8.91 -6.63 4.41
C PRO A 40 7.60 -7.16 3.83
N ASP A 41 6.46 -6.55 4.19
CA ASP A 41 5.13 -7.05 3.86
C ASP A 41 4.48 -6.27 2.71
N LEU A 42 5.10 -5.17 2.27
CA LEU A 42 4.64 -4.31 1.18
C LEU A 42 4.31 -5.09 -0.10
N HIS A 43 5.15 -6.05 -0.49
CA HIS A 43 4.95 -6.84 -1.71
C HIS A 43 3.67 -7.68 -1.66
N ILE A 44 3.35 -8.26 -0.50
CA ILE A 44 2.15 -9.06 -0.28
C ILE A 44 0.92 -8.15 -0.36
N THR A 45 0.97 -6.98 0.28
CA THR A 45 -0.12 -6.01 0.25
C THR A 45 -0.38 -5.50 -1.16
N LEU A 46 0.65 -5.09 -1.90
CA LEU A 46 0.48 -4.62 -3.28
C LEU A 46 -0.04 -5.73 -4.20
N GLU A 47 0.45 -6.97 -4.08
CA GLU A 47 -0.08 -8.08 -4.86
C GLU A 47 -1.57 -8.33 -4.59
N PHE A 48 -1.96 -8.31 -3.30
CA PHE A 48 -3.36 -8.41 -2.90
C PHE A 48 -4.22 -7.30 -3.53
N LEU A 49 -3.79 -6.04 -3.46
CA LEU A 49 -4.53 -4.89 -3.99
C LEU A 49 -4.66 -4.94 -5.52
N ILE A 50 -3.59 -5.31 -6.22
CA ILE A 50 -3.59 -5.47 -7.69
C ILE A 50 -4.61 -6.52 -8.10
N ARG A 51 -4.59 -7.69 -7.44
CA ARG A 51 -5.53 -8.79 -7.74
C ARG A 51 -6.97 -8.43 -7.37
N ARG A 52 -7.18 -7.68 -6.30
CA ARG A 52 -8.51 -7.33 -5.80
C ARG A 52 -9.23 -6.33 -6.69
N TYR A 53 -8.54 -5.27 -7.11
CA TYR A 53 -9.17 -4.18 -7.85
C TYR A 53 -9.01 -4.29 -9.37
N GLU A 54 -8.00 -5.01 -9.86
CA GLU A 54 -7.67 -5.12 -11.29
C GLU A 54 -7.54 -3.74 -11.96
N LYS A 55 -7.00 -2.77 -11.22
CA LYS A 55 -6.72 -1.41 -11.67
C LYS A 55 -5.21 -1.14 -11.62
N PRO A 56 -4.67 -0.28 -12.52
CA PRO A 56 -3.31 0.22 -12.37
C PRO A 56 -3.11 0.90 -11.02
N ILE A 57 -1.96 0.65 -10.39
CA ILE A 57 -1.57 1.28 -9.13
C ILE A 57 -0.31 2.12 -9.37
N ILE A 58 -0.37 3.39 -8.98
CA ILE A 58 0.81 4.24 -8.82
C ILE A 58 1.14 4.27 -7.34
N TYR A 59 2.31 3.71 -6.99
CA TYR A 59 2.77 3.63 -5.61
C TYR A 59 4.03 4.50 -5.44
N VAL A 60 4.02 5.33 -4.40
CA VAL A 60 5.17 6.10 -3.92
C VAL A 60 5.48 5.62 -2.51
N PRO A 61 6.69 5.10 -2.22
CA PRO A 61 7.02 4.65 -0.87
C PRO A 61 7.15 5.81 0.11
N GLY A 62 6.67 5.59 1.34
CA GLY A 62 6.76 6.54 2.43
C GLY A 62 7.95 6.25 3.36
N ASN A 63 7.99 6.93 4.50
CA ASN A 63 9.07 6.75 5.46
C ASN A 63 8.95 5.44 6.26
N HIS A 64 7.75 4.87 6.42
CA HIS A 64 7.60 3.57 7.07
C HIS A 64 8.20 2.44 6.22
N GLU A 65 8.02 2.47 4.89
CA GLU A 65 8.70 1.51 4.01
C GLU A 65 10.21 1.69 3.97
N PHE A 66 10.70 2.91 4.20
CA PHE A 66 12.14 3.14 4.30
C PHE A 66 12.69 2.67 5.66
N TYR A 67 12.20 3.20 6.77
CA TYR A 67 12.79 2.99 8.09
C TYR A 67 12.46 1.63 8.72
N GLN A 68 11.27 1.06 8.47
CA GLN A 68 10.91 -0.26 9.01
C GLN A 68 11.38 -1.41 8.11
N ASN A 69 12.37 -1.13 7.27
CA ASN A 69 13.01 -2.12 6.46
C ASN A 69 13.96 -2.99 7.31
N LYS A 70 13.66 -4.29 7.42
CA LYS A 70 14.48 -5.26 8.17
C LYS A 70 15.95 -5.28 7.74
N TRP A 71 16.25 -4.99 6.47
CA TRP A 71 17.62 -4.92 5.96
C TRP A 71 18.40 -3.75 6.59
N ILE A 72 17.77 -2.60 6.79
CA ILE A 72 18.38 -1.42 7.46
C ILE A 72 18.48 -1.64 8.97
N MET A 73 17.55 -2.39 9.57
CA MET A 73 17.54 -2.67 11.00
C MET A 73 18.58 -3.71 11.41
N ASN A 74 18.86 -4.70 10.55
CA ASN A 74 19.90 -5.72 10.81
C ASN A 74 21.34 -5.21 10.59
N ASP A 75 21.52 -4.08 9.89
CA ASP A 75 22.84 -3.43 9.72
C ASP A 75 23.24 -2.54 10.91
N ARG A 76 22.48 -2.57 12.01
CA ARG A 76 22.73 -1.80 13.24
C ARG A 76 23.31 -2.61 14.40
N ASP A 77 23.63 -3.89 14.17
CA ASP A 77 24.32 -4.76 15.14
C ASP A 77 25.80 -4.96 14.81
#